data_AF-A0A8H6HNN6-F1
#
_entry.id   AF-A0A8H6HNN6-F1
#
_cell.length_a   1.000
_cell.length_b   1.000
_cell.length_c   1.000
_cell.angle_alpha   90.00
_cell.angle_beta   90.00
_cell.angle_gamma   90.00
#
_symmetry.space_group_name_H-M   'P 1'
#
loop_
_entity.id
_entity.type
_entity.pdbx_description
1 polymer ?
#
loop_
_entity_poly.entity_id
_entity_poly.type
_entity_poly.pdbx_seq_one_letter_code
_entity_poly.pdbx_strand_id
1 'polypeptide(L)'
;MPRKTVHAQLRLTYLKYMAVRDLIDPLHDDPIALTARVQLDMATLRSIRETRYLRGRVPVEKSGCLALAFKWGGQPENHHRFVTLFRVTPTVFEFILLLISGHPIFTNNSHVPQAPVDVQLAVTLYRLGRYGNGASLEDIARSMLVRLRLHSSSY
;
A
#
# COMPACT_ATOMS: atom_id res chain seq x y z
N MET A 1 -17.36 23.45 -0.15
CA MET A 1 -16.04 23.94 0.34
C MET A 1 -14.97 22.91 -0.02
N PRO A 2 -13.82 23.29 -0.62
CA PRO A 2 -12.78 22.34 -0.97
C PRO A 2 -12.13 21.72 0.28
N ARG A 3 -11.92 20.40 0.28
CA ARG A 3 -11.24 19.69 1.38
C ARG A 3 -9.78 20.15 1.47
N LYS A 4 -9.37 20.66 2.64
CA LYS A 4 -7.98 21.03 2.91
C LYS A 4 -7.10 19.78 2.89
N THR A 5 -5.98 19.82 2.17
CA THR A 5 -5.02 18.70 2.11
C THR A 5 -4.35 18.51 3.48
N VAL A 6 -3.90 17.29 3.78
CA VAL A 6 -3.21 16.98 5.05
C VAL A 6 -1.95 17.83 5.22
N HIS A 7 -1.22 18.11 4.12
CA HIS A 7 -0.08 19.04 4.12
C HIS A 7 -0.48 20.46 4.51
N ALA A 8 -1.60 20.97 3.97
CA ALA A 8 -2.08 22.30 4.31
C ALA A 8 -2.51 22.40 5.79
N GLN A 9 -3.13 21.33 6.32
CA GLN A 9 -3.48 21.25 7.73
C GLN A 9 -2.24 21.22 8.62
N LEU A 10 -1.27 20.35 8.33
CA LEU A 10 -0.04 20.23 9.12
C LEU A 10 0.77 21.53 9.10
N ARG A 11 0.91 22.17 7.93
CA ARG A 11 1.57 23.47 7.81
C ARG A 11 0.88 24.53 8.66
N LEU A 12 -0.45 24.61 8.60
CA LEU A 12 -1.20 25.59 9.39
C LEU A 12 -1.08 25.32 10.89
N THR A 13 -1.12 24.05 11.30
CA THR A 13 -0.93 23.65 12.70
C THR A 13 0.47 24.02 13.19
N TYR A 14 1.50 23.78 12.38
CA TYR A 14 2.88 24.14 12.75
C TYR A 14 3.07 25.66 12.88
N LEU A 15 2.49 26.45 11.96
CA LEU A 15 2.52 27.92 12.07
C LEU A 15 1.83 28.44 13.33
N LYS A 16 0.69 27.83 13.72
CA LYS A 16 0.03 28.16 14.98
C LYS A 16 0.89 27.80 16.19
N TYR A 17 1.54 26.64 16.15
CA TYR A 17 2.46 26.21 17.19
C TYR A 17 3.63 27.19 17.36
N MET A 18 4.24 27.65 16.25
CA MET A 18 5.28 28.68 16.29
C MET A 18 4.79 29.97 16.96
N ALA A 19 3.63 30.49 16.55
CA ALA A 19 3.08 31.71 17.13
C ALA A 19 2.78 31.59 18.64
N VAL A 20 2.26 30.45 19.08
CA VAL A 20 2.01 30.19 20.51
C VAL A 20 3.32 30.03 21.29
N ARG A 21 4.29 29.31 20.73
CA ARG A 21 5.63 29.13 21.33
C ARG A 21 6.31 30.49 21.53
N ASP A 22 6.30 31.33 20.51
CA ASP A 22 6.98 32.63 20.55
C ASP A 22 6.26 33.64 21.48
N LEU A 23 4.97 33.43 21.76
CA LEU A 23 4.23 34.19 22.77
C LEU A 23 4.57 33.77 24.20
N ILE A 24 4.83 32.47 24.43
CA ILE A 24 5.08 31.89 25.77
C ILE A 24 6.56 31.98 26.16
N ASP A 25 7.46 31.74 25.20
CA ASP A 25 8.91 31.73 25.38
C ASP A 25 9.57 32.62 24.30
N PRO A 26 9.44 33.94 24.45
CA PRO A 26 10.05 34.87 23.52
C PRO A 26 11.57 34.87 23.68
N LEU A 27 12.27 34.39 22.66
CA LEU A 27 13.73 34.29 22.65
C LEU A 27 14.37 35.62 22.20
N HIS A 28 14.15 36.69 22.98
CA HIS A 28 14.53 38.05 22.60
C HIS A 28 16.02 38.38 22.84
N ASP A 29 16.68 37.70 23.79
CA ASP A 29 17.98 38.16 24.29
C ASP A 29 19.20 37.38 23.76
N ASP A 30 19.01 36.25 23.06
CA ASP A 30 20.09 35.46 22.45
C ASP A 30 19.94 35.39 20.92
N PRO A 31 20.68 36.20 20.15
CA PRO A 31 20.58 36.22 18.68
C PRO A 31 21.06 34.92 18.02
N ILE A 32 21.97 34.16 18.66
CA ILE A 32 22.47 32.89 18.12
C ILE A 32 21.37 31.83 18.24
N ALA A 33 20.77 31.72 19.42
CA ALA A 33 19.68 30.77 19.64
C ALA A 33 18.41 31.13 18.84
N LEU A 34 18.10 32.42 18.65
CA LEU A 34 17.03 32.87 17.76
C LEU A 34 17.29 32.43 16.32
N THR A 35 18.51 32.60 15.83
CA THR A 35 18.90 32.19 14.47
C THR A 35 18.77 30.68 14.29
N ALA A 36 19.24 29.89 15.25
CA ALA A 36 19.12 28.43 15.22
C ALA A 36 17.65 27.98 15.20
N ARG A 37 16.78 28.63 15.99
CA ARG A 37 15.34 28.36 16.04
C ARG A 37 14.67 28.66 14.70
N VAL A 38 14.93 29.84 14.11
CA VAL A 38 14.39 30.23 12.80
C VAL A 38 14.86 29.26 11.70
N GLN A 39 16.13 28.84 11.73
CA GLN A 39 16.65 27.84 10.79
C GLN A 39 15.93 26.49 10.91
N LEU A 40 15.68 26.03 12.13
CA LEU A 40 14.95 24.78 12.38
C LEU A 40 13.49 24.87 11.91
N ASP A 41 12.83 25.99 12.13
CA ASP A 41 11.45 26.22 11.66
C ASP A 41 11.39 26.26 10.12
N MET A 42 12.34 26.95 9.48
CA MET A 42 12.45 26.97 8.02
C MET A 42 12.72 25.58 7.46
N ALA A 43 13.61 24.80 8.07
CA ALA A 43 13.90 23.42 7.67
C ALA A 43 12.66 22.52 7.82
N THR A 44 11.91 22.68 8.91
CA THR A 44 10.70 21.90 9.18
C THR A 44 9.58 22.23 8.18
N LEU A 45 9.30 23.52 7.96
CA LEU A 45 8.33 23.96 6.95
C LEU A 45 8.72 23.56 5.53
N ARG A 46 10.02 23.59 5.22
CA ARG A 46 10.58 23.11 3.96
C ARG A 46 10.34 21.61 3.81
N SER A 47 10.65 20.81 4.83
CA SER A 47 10.42 19.36 4.84
C SER A 47 8.93 19.02 4.63
N ILE A 48 8.01 19.72 5.30
CA ILE A 48 6.56 19.54 5.10
C ILE A 48 6.13 19.88 3.67
N ARG A 49 6.77 20.86 3.03
CA ARG A 49 6.47 21.27 1.64
C ARG A 49 7.05 20.31 0.62
N GLU A 50 8.26 19.84 0.83
CA GLU A 50 9.03 19.07 -0.15
C GLU A 50 8.78 17.57 -0.06
N THR A 51 8.35 17.07 1.10
CA THR A 51 7.92 15.68 1.23
C THR A 51 6.62 15.46 0.48
N ARG A 52 6.61 14.48 -0.44
CA ARG A 52 5.40 14.08 -1.18
C ARG A 52 4.41 13.30 -0.31
N TYR A 53 4.92 12.64 0.74
CA TYR A 53 4.12 11.84 1.67
C TYR A 53 4.58 12.11 3.10
N LEU A 54 3.65 12.50 3.97
CA LEU A 54 3.92 12.77 5.40
C LEU A 54 4.17 11.50 6.23
N ARG A 55 3.80 10.33 5.72
CA ARG A 55 4.06 9.03 6.34
C ARG A 55 5.09 8.27 5.52
N GLY A 56 6.06 7.68 6.20
CA GLY A 56 6.95 6.69 5.58
C GLY A 56 6.11 5.55 4.99
N ARG A 57 6.32 5.23 3.72
CA ARG A 57 5.69 4.06 3.09
C ARG A 57 6.62 2.87 3.27
N VAL A 58 6.10 1.78 3.82
CA VAL A 58 6.75 0.48 3.70
C VAL A 58 6.71 0.07 2.23
N PRO A 59 7.84 -0.33 1.61
CA PRO A 59 7.84 -0.85 0.26
C PRO A 59 6.83 -2.00 0.14
N VAL A 60 5.88 -1.89 -0.80
CA VAL A 60 4.99 -3.01 -1.10
C VAL A 60 5.83 -4.07 -1.81
N GLU A 61 5.85 -5.29 -1.27
CA GLU A 61 6.52 -6.42 -1.90
C GLU A 61 5.98 -6.59 -3.33
N LYS A 62 6.88 -6.65 -4.30
CA LYS A 62 6.54 -6.73 -5.72
C LYS A 62 6.67 -8.19 -6.17
N SER A 63 5.57 -8.93 -6.17
CA SER A 63 5.46 -10.30 -6.69
C SER A 63 4.19 -10.43 -7.53
N GLY A 64 4.01 -11.57 -8.20
CA GLY A 64 2.79 -11.88 -8.94
C GLY A 64 1.56 -11.70 -8.07
N CYS A 65 0.50 -11.06 -8.62
CA CYS A 65 -0.65 -10.59 -7.84
C CYS A 65 -1.31 -11.70 -6.99
N LEU A 66 -1.36 -12.93 -7.51
CA LEU A 66 -1.92 -14.09 -6.79
C LEU A 66 -1.01 -14.60 -5.67
N ALA A 67 0.31 -14.64 -5.87
CA ALA A 67 1.25 -15.12 -4.86
C ALA A 67 1.28 -14.19 -3.62
N LEU A 68 1.16 -12.88 -3.84
CA LEU A 68 1.02 -11.91 -2.75
C LEU A 68 -0.31 -12.07 -2.01
N ALA A 69 -1.36 -12.47 -2.72
CA ALA A 69 -2.67 -12.66 -2.12
C ALA A 69 -2.65 -13.75 -1.04
N PHE A 70 -2.01 -14.89 -1.32
CA PHE A 70 -1.88 -15.94 -0.32
C PHE A 70 -1.11 -15.47 0.93
N LYS A 71 -0.08 -14.63 0.77
CA LYS A 71 0.62 -14.00 1.91
C LYS A 71 -0.28 -13.07 2.71
N TRP A 72 -1.14 -12.28 2.05
CA TRP A 72 -2.09 -11.40 2.72
C TRP A 72 -3.16 -12.17 3.50
N GLY A 73 -3.53 -13.38 3.07
CA GLY A 73 -4.48 -14.22 3.80
C GLY A 73 -4.03 -14.54 5.23
N GLY A 74 -2.74 -14.77 5.42
CA GLY A 74 -2.15 -15.07 6.74
C GLY A 74 -1.92 -13.86 7.65
N GLN A 75 -2.13 -12.63 7.17
CA GLN A 75 -1.82 -11.39 7.88
C GLN A 75 -3.09 -10.53 8.05
N PRO A 76 -3.70 -10.49 9.25
CA PRO A 76 -4.93 -9.74 9.49
C PRO A 76 -4.89 -8.27 9.03
N GLU A 77 -3.74 -7.61 9.18
CA GLU A 77 -3.51 -6.23 8.73
C GLU A 77 -3.67 -6.05 7.22
N ASN A 78 -3.48 -7.11 6.44
CA ASN A 78 -3.52 -7.12 4.98
C ASN A 78 -4.78 -7.76 4.39
N HIS A 79 -5.73 -8.22 5.23
CA HIS A 79 -6.99 -8.82 4.76
C HIS A 79 -7.77 -7.90 3.82
N HIS A 80 -7.70 -6.57 4.01
CA HIS A 80 -8.31 -5.60 3.10
C HIS A 80 -7.83 -5.75 1.64
N ARG A 81 -6.54 -6.09 1.43
CA ARG A 81 -5.96 -6.31 0.10
C ARG A 81 -6.45 -7.62 -0.51
N PHE A 82 -6.56 -8.66 0.33
CA PHE A 82 -7.12 -9.95 -0.07
C PHE A 82 -8.56 -9.80 -0.56
N VAL A 83 -9.41 -9.12 0.21
CA VAL A 83 -10.82 -8.85 -0.15
C VAL A 83 -10.92 -8.00 -1.40
N THR A 84 -10.04 -7.02 -1.57
CA THR A 84 -10.02 -6.21 -2.80
C THR A 84 -9.72 -7.07 -4.03
N LEU A 85 -8.86 -8.08 -3.87
CA LEU A 85 -8.43 -8.93 -4.97
C LEU A 85 -9.45 -10.02 -5.33
N PHE A 86 -9.95 -10.75 -4.33
CA PHE A 86 -10.81 -11.93 -4.54
C PHE A 86 -12.29 -11.68 -4.22
N ARG A 87 -12.65 -10.49 -3.73
CA ARG A 87 -14.01 -10.10 -3.31
C ARG A 87 -14.60 -10.94 -2.19
N VAL A 88 -13.78 -11.74 -1.52
CA VAL A 88 -14.13 -12.56 -0.35
C VAL A 88 -13.06 -12.43 0.72
N THR A 89 -13.40 -12.70 1.98
CA THR A 89 -12.42 -12.75 3.08
C THR A 89 -11.59 -14.04 2.99
N PRO A 90 -10.39 -14.08 3.62
CA PRO A 90 -9.58 -15.30 3.67
C PRO A 90 -10.35 -16.51 4.24
N THR A 91 -11.15 -16.31 5.28
CA THR A 91 -11.97 -17.36 5.88
C THR A 91 -13.02 -17.91 4.91
N VAL A 92 -13.68 -17.05 4.14
CA VAL A 92 -14.65 -17.49 3.12
C VAL A 92 -13.94 -18.21 1.98
N PHE A 93 -12.74 -17.75 1.59
CA PHE A 93 -11.93 -18.43 0.59
C PHE A 93 -11.58 -19.86 1.02
N GLU A 94 -11.09 -20.04 2.25
CA GLU A 94 -10.76 -21.36 2.81
C GLU A 94 -12.00 -22.25 2.90
N PHE A 95 -13.15 -21.70 3.30
CA PHE A 95 -14.40 -22.45 3.36
C PHE A 95 -14.83 -22.95 1.97
N ILE A 96 -14.78 -22.09 0.94
CA ILE A 96 -15.09 -22.49 -0.44
C ILE A 96 -14.09 -23.55 -0.90
N LEU A 97 -12.79 -23.35 -0.64
CA LEU A 97 -11.74 -24.31 -1.00
C LEU A 97 -12.01 -25.69 -0.40
N LEU A 98 -12.38 -25.75 0.89
CA LEU A 98 -12.73 -26.98 1.57
C LEU A 98 -13.89 -27.71 0.86
N LEU A 99 -14.95 -26.97 0.50
CA LEU A 99 -16.12 -27.53 -0.18
C LEU A 99 -15.82 -28.12 -1.55
N ILE A 100 -14.87 -27.54 -2.29
CA ILE A 100 -14.60 -27.93 -3.68
C ILE A 100 -13.39 -28.85 -3.85
N SER A 101 -12.51 -28.93 -2.84
CA SER A 101 -11.21 -29.63 -2.90
C SER A 101 -11.30 -31.09 -3.36
N GLY A 102 -12.34 -31.82 -2.97
CA GLY A 102 -12.54 -33.23 -3.32
C GLY A 102 -13.31 -33.48 -4.61
N HIS A 103 -13.75 -32.43 -5.32
CA HIS A 103 -14.61 -32.62 -6.48
C HIS A 103 -13.79 -32.95 -7.74
N PRO A 104 -14.14 -34.03 -8.47
CA PRO A 104 -13.36 -34.52 -9.63
C PRO A 104 -13.31 -33.56 -10.83
N ILE A 105 -13.97 -32.40 -10.76
CA ILE A 105 -13.93 -31.39 -11.82
C ILE A 105 -12.67 -30.53 -11.71
N PHE A 106 -12.10 -30.43 -10.51
CA PHE A 106 -10.88 -29.66 -10.22
C PHE A 106 -9.61 -30.52 -10.24
N THR A 107 -9.73 -31.81 -10.50
CA THR A 107 -8.62 -32.75 -10.62
C THR A 107 -8.75 -33.55 -11.90
N ASN A 108 -7.69 -33.67 -12.69
CA ASN A 108 -7.65 -34.59 -13.82
C ASN A 108 -6.61 -35.70 -13.57
N ASN A 109 -6.82 -36.85 -14.18
CA ASN A 109 -5.84 -37.94 -14.21
C ASN A 109 -5.06 -37.94 -15.54
N SER A 110 -4.68 -36.74 -16.01
CA SER A 110 -3.98 -36.57 -17.29
C SER A 110 -2.46 -36.50 -17.07
N HIS A 111 -1.71 -36.76 -18.14
CA HIS A 111 -0.25 -36.60 -18.15
C HIS A 111 0.18 -35.13 -17.95
N VAL A 112 -0.72 -34.18 -18.24
CA VAL A 112 -0.56 -32.77 -17.90
C VAL A 112 -1.49 -32.44 -16.72
N PRO A 113 -0.95 -32.35 -15.49
CA PRO A 113 -1.77 -32.12 -14.31
C PRO A 113 -2.39 -30.72 -14.34
N GLN A 114 -3.64 -30.61 -13.90
CA GLN A 114 -4.28 -29.33 -13.62
C GLN A 114 -3.55 -28.59 -12.50
N ALA A 115 -3.70 -27.26 -12.47
CA ALA A 115 -3.21 -26.46 -11.35
C ALA A 115 -3.87 -26.90 -10.02
N PRO A 116 -3.22 -26.69 -8.86
CA PRO A 116 -3.84 -26.92 -7.57
C PRO A 116 -5.21 -26.21 -7.40
N VAL A 117 -6.14 -26.82 -6.67
CA VAL A 117 -7.54 -26.35 -6.57
C VAL A 117 -7.65 -24.95 -5.96
N ASP A 118 -6.77 -24.62 -5.01
CA ASP A 118 -6.62 -23.28 -4.44
C ASP A 118 -6.21 -22.24 -5.49
N VAL A 119 -5.28 -22.58 -6.38
CA VAL A 119 -4.87 -21.72 -7.49
C VAL A 119 -6.01 -21.55 -8.50
N GLN A 120 -6.74 -22.62 -8.82
CA GLN A 120 -7.91 -22.56 -9.71
C GLN A 120 -9.01 -21.65 -9.14
N LEU A 121 -9.30 -21.78 -7.85
CA LEU A 121 -10.26 -20.93 -7.15
C LEU A 121 -9.80 -19.47 -7.12
N ALA A 122 -8.54 -19.22 -6.79
CA ALA A 122 -7.96 -17.88 -6.78
C ALA A 122 -8.04 -17.19 -8.15
N VAL A 123 -7.69 -17.90 -9.23
CA VAL A 123 -7.83 -17.38 -10.60
C VAL A 123 -9.28 -17.08 -10.94
N THR A 124 -10.20 -17.98 -10.57
CA THR A 124 -11.63 -17.81 -10.80
C THR A 124 -12.17 -16.57 -10.10
N LEU A 125 -11.92 -16.43 -8.80
CA LEU A 125 -12.37 -15.28 -8.01
C LEU A 125 -11.71 -13.97 -8.47
N TYR A 126 -10.43 -14.01 -8.83
CA TYR A 126 -9.74 -12.86 -9.40
C TYR A 126 -10.36 -12.40 -10.72
N ARG A 127 -10.77 -13.34 -11.57
CA ARG A 127 -11.45 -13.04 -12.85
C ARG A 127 -12.87 -12.56 -12.64
N LEU A 128 -13.66 -13.22 -11.78
CA LEU A 128 -15.04 -12.84 -11.47
C LEU A 128 -15.13 -11.49 -10.75
N GLY A 129 -14.16 -11.19 -9.89
CA GLY A 129 -14.08 -9.92 -9.17
C GLY A 129 -13.75 -8.71 -10.05
N ARG A 130 -13.58 -8.91 -11.36
CA ARG A 130 -13.22 -7.91 -12.36
C ARG A 130 -14.12 -8.03 -13.57
N TYR A 131 -14.55 -6.91 -14.14
CA TYR A 131 -15.40 -6.85 -15.34
C TYR A 131 -14.67 -7.28 -16.63
N GLY A 132 -14.05 -8.46 -16.66
CA GLY A 132 -13.46 -9.07 -17.86
C GLY A 132 -12.21 -8.40 -18.43
N ASN A 133 -11.90 -7.15 -18.06
CA ASN A 133 -10.81 -6.39 -18.66
C ASN A 133 -9.40 -6.82 -18.22
N GLY A 134 -9.27 -7.77 -17.29
CA GLY A 134 -7.98 -8.38 -16.88
C GLY A 134 -6.92 -7.43 -16.30
N ALA A 135 -7.16 -6.13 -16.34
CA ALA A 135 -6.21 -5.06 -16.13
C ALA A 135 -6.81 -4.06 -15.15
N SER A 136 -6.60 -4.28 -13.85
CA SER A 136 -6.62 -3.14 -12.95
C SER A 136 -5.33 -2.34 -13.21
N LEU A 137 -5.42 -1.01 -13.25
CA LEU A 137 -4.24 -0.14 -13.34
C LEU A 137 -3.21 -0.47 -12.25
N GLU A 138 -3.69 -0.98 -11.10
CA GLU A 138 -2.86 -1.41 -9.99
C GLU A 138 -2.02 -2.66 -10.31
N ASP A 139 -2.55 -3.62 -11.06
CA ASP A 139 -1.80 -4.82 -11.46
C ASP A 139 -0.88 -4.59 -12.67
N ILE A 140 -1.26 -3.69 -13.58
CA ILE A 140 -0.33 -3.21 -14.60
C ILE A 140 0.82 -2.46 -13.93
N ALA A 141 0.51 -1.56 -12.99
CA ALA A 141 1.54 -0.84 -12.24
C ALA A 141 2.45 -1.81 -11.46
N ARG A 142 1.88 -2.82 -10.78
CA ARG A 142 2.66 -3.84 -10.07
C ARG A 142 3.52 -4.70 -11.01
N SER A 143 2.98 -5.14 -12.15
CA SER A 143 3.71 -5.99 -13.12
C SER A 143 4.79 -5.21 -13.90
N MET A 144 4.51 -3.97 -14.33
CA MET A 144 5.50 -3.11 -14.99
C MET A 144 6.63 -2.68 -14.04
N LEU A 145 6.35 -2.42 -12.76
CA LEU A 145 7.38 -2.09 -11.76
C LEU A 145 8.26 -3.27 -11.34
N VAL A 146 7.85 -4.52 -11.58
CA VAL A 146 8.74 -5.70 -11.47
C VAL A 146 9.68 -5.76 -12.66
N ARG A 147 9.18 -5.48 -13.87
CA ARG A 147 9.96 -5.57 -15.12
C ARG A 147 11.08 -4.53 -15.20
N LEU A 148 10.87 -3.31 -14.68
CA LEU A 148 11.91 -2.26 -14.66
C LEU A 148 13.07 -2.53 -13.68
N ARG A 149 12.87 -3.39 -12.66
CA ARG A 149 13.92 -3.70 -11.67
C ARG A 149 14.85 -4.83 -12.11
N LEU A 150 14.38 -5.70 -13.01
CA LEU A 150 15.20 -6.77 -13.58
C LEU A 150 16.19 -6.27 -14.64
N HIS A 151 16.03 -5.05 -15.15
CA HIS A 151 17.00 -4.42 -16.06
C HIS A 151 18.01 -3.50 -15.35
N SER A 152 17.86 -3.27 -14.04
CA SER A 152 18.78 -2.44 -13.25
C SER A 152 19.74 -3.24 -12.36
N SER A 153 19.75 -4.58 -12.50
CA SER A 153 20.66 -5.48 -11.76
C SER A 153 21.65 -6.21 -12.66
N SER A 154 21.81 -5.76 -13.91
CA SER A 154 22.77 -6.30 -14.88
C SER A 154 23.59 -5.18 -15.50
N TYR A 155 24.27 -4.38 -14.69
CA TYR A 155 25.44 -3.57 -15.05
C TYR A 155 26.28 -3.33 -13.80
#